data_AF-A0A7S3CIJ6-F1
#
_entry.id   AF-A0A7S3CIJ6-F1
#
_cell.length_a   1.000
_cell.length_b   1.000
_cell.length_c   1.000
_cell.angle_alpha   90.00
_cell.angle_beta   90.00
_cell.angle_gamma   90.00
#
_symmetry.space_group_name_H-M   'P 1'
#
loop_
_entity.id
_entity.type
_entity.pdbx_description
1 polymer ?
#
loop_
_entity_poly.entity_id
_entity_poly.type
_entity_poly.pdbx_seq_one_letter_code
_entity_poly.pdbx_strand_id
1 'polypeptide(L)'
;MVYIRLPTFKTGINPSVKHRFTQTGDYTPTEKLTLTRNRIWGNVIGNNMRSGYKELSSPSVGQFMGMRYDQGHLKLMHPFLKDWSRMSRKRDKFHLRKNRVFMRGIKIGKKQSNRSLNSMKMFEMSGGEKFNAEEIQQTLIEDAFDEDQL
;
A
#
# COMPACT_ATOMS: atom_id res chain seq x y z
N MET A 1 23.90 6.58 32.76
CA MET A 1 25.28 6.47 32.25
C MET A 1 25.85 7.88 32.25
N VAL A 2 26.93 8.13 33.00
CA VAL A 2 27.47 9.49 33.20
C VAL A 2 28.53 9.78 32.14
N TYR A 3 28.47 10.96 31.51
CA TYR A 3 29.47 11.41 30.55
C TYR A 3 30.61 12.14 31.28
N ILE A 4 31.82 11.57 31.25
CA ILE A 4 33.03 12.20 31.81
C ILE A 4 33.91 12.66 30.66
N ARG A 5 34.19 13.96 30.58
CA ARG A 5 35.09 14.55 29.57
C ARG A 5 36.52 14.55 30.09
N LEU A 6 37.42 13.89 29.38
CA LEU A 6 38.85 13.83 29.70
C LEU A 6 39.64 14.93 28.96
N PRO A 7 40.78 15.40 29.50
CA PRO A 7 41.62 16.37 28.82
C PRO A 7 42.25 15.78 27.55
N THR A 8 42.31 16.59 26.50
CA THR A 8 42.98 16.24 25.24
C THR A 8 44.38 16.82 25.22
N PHE A 9 45.40 15.97 25.20
CA PHE A 9 46.81 16.38 25.16
C PHE A 9 47.29 16.83 23.76
N LYS A 10 46.49 16.61 22.71
CA LYS A 10 46.80 17.06 21.35
C LYS A 10 46.54 18.56 21.25
N THR A 11 47.50 19.29 20.68
CA THR A 11 47.40 20.73 20.44
C THR A 11 47.17 21.03 18.96
N GLY A 12 46.69 22.23 18.66
CA GLY A 12 46.52 22.72 17.30
C GLY A 12 45.16 22.42 16.66
N ILE A 13 45.00 22.93 15.44
CA ILE A 13 43.79 22.75 14.62
C ILE A 13 43.89 21.42 13.89
N ASN A 14 42.77 20.70 13.75
CA ASN A 14 42.72 19.49 12.92
C ASN A 14 43.07 19.85 11.47
N PRO A 15 44.16 19.30 10.90
CA PRO A 15 44.63 19.72 9.59
C PRO A 15 43.61 19.38 8.50
N SER A 16 43.38 20.33 7.61
CA SER A 16 42.50 20.17 6.45
C SER A 16 43.19 20.71 5.20
N VAL A 17 42.69 20.29 4.03
CA VAL A 17 43.23 20.77 2.74
C VAL A 17 43.08 22.29 2.62
N LYS A 18 42.01 22.87 3.21
CA LYS A 18 41.80 24.31 3.26
C LYS A 18 42.90 25.03 4.06
N HIS A 19 43.41 24.43 5.14
CA HIS A 19 44.46 25.02 5.97
C HIS A 19 45.83 25.08 5.30
N ARG A 20 46.02 24.41 4.15
CA ARG A 20 47.25 24.53 3.34
C ARG A 20 47.34 25.87 2.61
N PHE A 21 46.20 26.45 2.24
CA PHE A 21 46.17 27.70 1.52
C PHE A 21 46.31 28.88 2.49
N THR A 22 47.47 29.53 2.47
CA THR A 22 47.72 30.76 3.21
C THR A 22 46.93 31.93 2.60
N GLN A 23 46.49 32.86 3.44
CA GLN A 23 45.81 34.08 2.97
C GLN A 23 46.78 35.09 2.34
N THR A 24 48.09 34.94 2.60
CA THR A 24 49.15 35.82 2.10
C THR A 24 49.46 35.61 0.62
N GLY A 25 48.99 34.53 0.01
CA GLY A 25 49.16 34.25 -1.42
C GLY A 25 50.45 33.50 -1.77
N ASP A 26 51.22 33.06 -0.78
CA ASP A 26 52.46 32.30 -0.94
C ASP A 26 52.20 30.82 -1.26
N TYR A 27 51.55 30.57 -2.40
CA TYR A 27 51.16 29.23 -2.82
C TYR A 27 52.30 28.49 -3.52
N THR A 28 52.46 27.22 -3.16
CA THR A 28 53.30 26.28 -3.88
C THR A 28 52.73 26.00 -5.29
N PRO A 29 53.56 25.53 -6.26
CA PRO A 29 53.07 25.21 -7.61
C PRO A 29 51.91 24.20 -7.63
N THR A 30 51.91 23.22 -6.72
CA THR A 30 50.86 22.21 -6.60
C THR A 30 49.55 22.79 -6.09
N GLU A 31 49.60 23.73 -5.15
CA GLU A 31 48.44 24.48 -4.66
C GLU A 31 47.84 25.36 -5.76
N LYS A 32 48.68 26.03 -6.55
CA LYS A 32 48.24 26.82 -7.71
C LYS A 32 47.50 25.95 -8.73
N LEU A 33 48.05 24.77 -9.08
CA LEU A 33 47.39 23.81 -9.97
C LEU A 33 46.04 23.33 -9.42
N THR A 34 45.94 23.17 -8.10
CA THR A 34 44.69 22.77 -7.45
C THR A 34 43.66 23.88 -7.52
N LEU A 35 44.05 25.14 -7.30
CA LEU A 35 43.16 26.30 -7.40
C LEU A 35 42.70 26.55 -8.84
N THR A 36 43.59 26.40 -9.84
CA THR A 36 43.21 26.53 -11.26
C THR A 36 42.24 25.42 -11.67
N ARG A 37 42.47 24.17 -11.25
CA ARG A 37 41.51 23.08 -11.41
C ARG A 37 40.15 23.45 -10.84
N ASN A 38 40.12 23.89 -9.58
CA ASN A 38 38.86 24.20 -8.90
C ASN A 38 38.10 25.36 -9.55
N ARG A 39 38.81 26.34 -10.11
CA ARG A 39 38.22 27.43 -10.91
C ARG A 39 37.57 26.93 -12.20
N ILE A 40 38.19 25.98 -12.91
CA ILE A 40 37.68 25.47 -14.19
C ILE A 40 36.45 24.59 -13.98
N TRP A 41 36.51 23.66 -13.03
CA TRP A 41 35.47 22.65 -12.84
C TRP A 41 34.46 22.99 -11.74
N GLY A 42 34.60 24.13 -11.06
CA GLY A 42 33.69 24.53 -9.97
C GLY A 42 33.81 23.69 -8.70
N ASN A 43 34.91 22.96 -8.54
CA ASN A 43 35.16 22.15 -7.33
C ASN A 43 35.47 23.07 -6.15
N VAL A 44 34.93 22.74 -4.97
CA VAL A 44 35.15 23.53 -3.76
C VAL A 44 36.03 22.78 -2.78
N ILE A 45 37.03 23.48 -2.22
CA ILE A 45 37.89 22.94 -1.17
C ILE A 45 37.16 23.01 0.16
N GLY A 46 36.77 21.85 0.68
CA GLY A 46 36.12 21.72 1.98
C GLY A 46 37.08 21.89 3.16
N ASN A 47 36.52 22.27 4.30
CA ASN A 47 37.17 22.06 5.60
C ASN A 47 36.72 20.71 6.17
N ASN A 48 37.30 20.24 7.28
CA ASN A 48 36.88 19.00 7.96
C ASN A 48 35.51 19.13 8.67
N MET A 49 34.70 20.12 8.30
CA MET A 49 33.38 20.40 8.83
C MET A 49 32.34 20.33 7.72
N ARG A 50 31.09 20.04 8.10
CA ARG A 50 29.97 19.97 7.15
C ARG A 50 29.72 21.33 6.52
N SER A 51 29.79 21.40 5.19
CA SER A 51 29.67 22.64 4.41
C SER A 51 28.35 22.81 3.66
N GLY A 52 27.47 21.80 3.69
CA GLY A 52 26.19 21.82 2.97
C GLY A 52 26.28 21.58 1.46
N TYR A 53 27.48 21.59 0.86
CA TYR A 53 27.66 21.33 -0.58
C TYR A 53 27.08 20.00 -1.05
N LYS A 54 27.11 18.98 -0.18
CA LYS A 54 26.47 17.68 -0.47
C LYS A 54 24.98 17.83 -0.76
N GLU A 55 24.28 18.67 0.00
CA GLU A 55 22.85 18.91 -0.19
C GLU A 55 22.59 19.72 -1.47
N LEU A 56 23.43 20.73 -1.74
CA LEU A 56 23.32 21.56 -2.95
C LEU A 56 23.63 20.77 -4.24
N SER A 57 24.58 19.83 -4.18
CA SER A 57 24.92 18.96 -5.30
C SER A 57 23.87 17.88 -5.58
N SER A 58 22.99 17.61 -4.61
CA SER A 58 21.99 16.58 -4.75
C SER A 58 20.89 17.05 -5.73
N PRO A 59 20.56 16.27 -6.76
CA PRO A 59 19.52 16.67 -7.71
C PRO A 59 18.16 16.68 -7.01
N SER A 60 17.32 17.67 -7.31
CA SER A 60 15.96 17.72 -6.79
C SER A 60 15.11 16.62 -7.45
N VAL A 61 14.71 15.61 -6.68
CA VAL A 61 13.90 14.48 -7.19
C VAL A 61 12.39 14.79 -7.18
N GLY A 62 11.98 15.92 -6.57
CA GLY A 62 10.58 16.28 -6.36
C GLY A 62 9.73 16.29 -7.64
N GLN A 63 10.26 16.87 -8.72
CA GLN A 63 9.55 16.93 -10.01
C GLN A 63 9.27 15.54 -10.58
N PHE A 64 10.26 14.65 -10.54
CA PHE A 64 10.11 13.26 -10.99
C PHE A 64 9.07 12.50 -10.17
N MET A 65 9.05 12.71 -8.86
CA MET A 65 8.04 12.11 -7.98
C MET A 65 6.63 12.65 -8.29
N GLY A 66 6.50 13.95 -8.61
CA GLY A 66 5.24 14.57 -9.02
C GLY A 66 4.63 13.93 -10.27
N MET A 67 5.45 13.67 -11.29
CA MET A 67 4.98 13.06 -12.55
C MET A 67 4.27 11.72 -12.35
N ARG A 68 4.65 10.94 -11.32
CA ARG A 68 4.00 9.67 -10.98
C ARG A 68 2.54 9.87 -10.58
N TYR A 69 2.23 10.96 -9.89
CA TYR A 69 0.87 11.26 -9.43
C TYR A 69 0.02 11.88 -10.55
N ASP A 70 0.63 12.71 -11.40
CA ASP A 70 -0.06 13.28 -12.57
C ASP A 70 -0.63 12.18 -13.48
N GLN A 71 0.14 11.10 -13.68
CA GLN A 71 -0.27 9.95 -14.48
C GLN A 71 -1.16 8.95 -13.73
N GLY A 72 -1.22 9.03 -12.39
CA GLY A 72 -2.02 8.13 -11.56
C GLY A 72 -3.52 8.37 -11.66
N HIS A 73 -3.93 9.56 -12.10
CA HIS A 73 -5.33 9.97 -12.23
C HIS A 73 -5.87 9.81 -13.67
N LEU A 74 -5.58 8.68 -14.32
CA LEU A 74 -6.11 8.35 -15.65
C LEU A 74 -7.63 8.55 -15.78
N LYS A 75 -8.40 8.31 -14.72
CA LYS A 75 -9.86 8.53 -14.72
C LYS A 75 -10.25 10.02 -14.74
N LEU A 76 -9.43 10.89 -14.17
CA LEU A 76 -9.64 12.35 -14.21
C LEU A 76 -9.36 12.90 -15.60
N MET A 77 -8.26 12.44 -16.22
CA MET A 77 -7.84 12.85 -17.57
C MET A 77 -8.68 12.20 -18.69
N HIS A 78 -9.10 10.96 -18.48
CA HIS A 78 -9.84 10.16 -19.47
C HIS A 78 -11.05 9.49 -18.82
N PRO A 79 -12.16 10.22 -18.63
CA PRO A 79 -13.34 9.72 -17.92
C PRO A 79 -14.04 8.57 -18.64
N PHE A 80 -13.79 8.41 -19.94
CA PHE A 80 -14.32 7.34 -20.78
C PHE A 80 -13.63 5.99 -20.58
N LEU A 81 -12.40 5.96 -20.04
CA LEU A 81 -11.69 4.72 -19.73
C LEU A 81 -12.32 4.06 -18.50
N LYS A 82 -13.02 2.95 -18.73
CA LYS A 82 -13.59 2.11 -17.68
C LYS A 82 -12.55 1.07 -17.26
N ASP A 83 -12.19 1.06 -15.97
CA ASP A 83 -11.38 0.00 -15.38
C ASP A 83 -12.23 -1.25 -15.12
N TRP A 84 -12.35 -2.08 -16.15
CA TRP A 84 -13.11 -3.34 -16.12
C TRP A 84 -12.61 -4.29 -15.03
N SER A 85 -11.30 -4.33 -14.77
CA SER A 85 -10.71 -5.19 -13.75
C SER A 85 -11.23 -4.85 -12.35
N ARG A 86 -11.30 -3.54 -12.04
CA ARG A 86 -11.81 -3.03 -10.76
C ARG A 86 -13.31 -3.24 -10.63
N MET A 87 -14.07 -3.08 -11.71
CA MET A 87 -15.51 -3.36 -11.71
C MET A 87 -15.80 -4.85 -11.48
N SER A 88 -15.09 -5.75 -12.17
CA SER A 88 -15.22 -7.20 -11.96
C SER A 88 -14.88 -7.59 -10.52
N ARG A 89 -13.74 -7.13 -9.98
CA ARG A 89 -13.39 -7.40 -8.56
C ARG A 89 -14.45 -6.91 -7.58
N LYS A 90 -15.07 -5.75 -7.83
CA LYS A 90 -16.17 -5.23 -6.98
C LYS A 90 -17.40 -6.12 -7.08
N ARG A 91 -17.76 -6.53 -8.30
CA ARG A 91 -18.88 -7.45 -8.56
C ARG A 91 -18.67 -8.79 -7.86
N ASP A 92 -17.49 -9.39 -8.01
CA ASP A 92 -17.18 -10.69 -7.40
C ASP A 92 -17.21 -10.62 -5.88
N LYS A 93 -16.62 -9.56 -5.28
CA LYS A 93 -16.71 -9.32 -3.83
C LYS A 93 -18.16 -9.17 -3.36
N PHE A 94 -19.00 -8.50 -4.13
CA PHE A 94 -20.41 -8.34 -3.82
C PHE A 94 -21.15 -9.70 -3.86
N HIS A 95 -20.94 -10.52 -4.89
CA HIS A 95 -21.54 -11.85 -4.97
C HIS A 95 -21.07 -12.78 -3.84
N LEU A 96 -19.77 -12.80 -3.55
CA LEU A 96 -19.22 -13.59 -2.44
C LEU A 96 -19.83 -13.16 -1.11
N ARG A 97 -20.00 -11.86 -0.88
CA ARG A 97 -20.67 -11.34 0.32
C ARG A 97 -22.14 -11.75 0.36
N LYS A 98 -22.87 -11.61 -0.75
CA LYS A 98 -24.28 -12.02 -0.86
C LYS A 98 -24.45 -13.50 -0.52
N ASN A 99 -23.63 -14.37 -1.10
CA ASN A 99 -23.65 -15.81 -0.84
C ASN A 99 -23.32 -16.12 0.62
N ARG A 100 -22.34 -15.43 1.21
CA ARG A 100 -22.00 -15.61 2.63
C ARG A 100 -23.15 -15.21 3.55
N VAL A 101 -23.82 -14.08 3.28
CA VAL A 101 -24.97 -13.62 4.07
C VAL A 101 -26.13 -14.62 3.94
N PHE A 102 -26.41 -15.07 2.72
CA PHE A 102 -27.45 -16.06 2.47
C PHE A 102 -27.19 -17.39 3.20
N MET A 103 -25.99 -17.96 3.06
CA MET A 103 -25.62 -19.21 3.74
C MET A 103 -25.61 -19.06 5.26
N ARG A 104 -25.26 -17.87 5.79
CA ARG A 104 -25.42 -17.59 7.23
C ARG A 104 -26.89 -17.62 7.65
N GLY A 105 -27.78 -17.01 6.87
CA GLY A 105 -29.23 -17.07 7.10
C GLY A 105 -29.75 -18.51 7.17
N ILE A 106 -29.40 -19.36 6.19
CA ILE A 106 -29.77 -20.79 6.19
C ILE A 106 -29.22 -21.50 7.43
N LYS A 107 -27.93 -21.29 7.75
CA LYS A 107 -27.29 -21.94 8.90
C LYS A 107 -27.92 -21.53 10.24
N ILE A 108 -28.40 -20.29 10.36
CA ILE A 108 -29.11 -19.82 11.55
C ILE A 108 -30.53 -20.43 11.58
N GLY A 109 -31.27 -20.40 10.48
CA GLY A 109 -32.62 -20.97 10.41
C GLY A 109 -32.68 -22.47 10.72
N LYS A 110 -31.70 -23.25 10.22
CA LYS A 110 -31.56 -24.69 10.54
C LYS A 110 -31.24 -24.97 12.01
N LYS A 111 -30.67 -24.02 12.76
CA LYS A 111 -30.43 -24.18 14.20
C LYS A 111 -31.68 -23.88 15.04
N GLN A 112 -32.61 -23.08 14.51
CA GLN A 112 -33.82 -22.66 15.20
C GLN A 112 -35.02 -23.60 14.92
N SER A 113 -34.96 -24.36 13.83
CA SER A 113 -35.96 -25.36 13.44
C SER A 113 -35.27 -26.69 13.17
N ASN A 114 -35.65 -27.76 13.88
CA ASN A 114 -35.20 -29.13 13.60
C ASN A 114 -35.68 -29.68 12.24
N ARG A 115 -36.39 -28.90 11.42
CA ARG A 115 -36.73 -29.28 10.06
C ARG A 115 -35.61 -28.91 9.09
N SER A 116 -35.10 -29.92 8.38
CA SER A 116 -34.11 -29.79 7.30
C SER A 116 -34.73 -29.10 6.08
N LEU A 117 -34.90 -27.78 6.13
CA LEU A 117 -35.33 -27.03 4.94
C LEU A 117 -34.24 -27.16 3.84
N ASN A 118 -34.60 -27.86 2.76
CA ASN A 118 -33.80 -27.97 1.55
C ASN A 118 -33.70 -26.58 0.91
N SER A 119 -32.48 -26.03 0.88
CA SER A 119 -32.19 -24.66 0.43
C SER A 119 -32.51 -24.40 -1.05
N MET A 120 -32.76 -25.46 -1.83
CA MET A 120 -33.15 -25.38 -3.24
C MET A 120 -34.65 -25.03 -3.41
N LYS A 121 -35.53 -25.57 -2.55
CA LYS A 121 -36.98 -25.31 -2.59
C LYS A 121 -37.35 -23.84 -2.37
N MET A 122 -36.59 -23.09 -1.55
CA MET A 122 -36.88 -21.67 -1.30
C MET A 122 -36.59 -20.74 -2.49
N PHE A 123 -35.72 -21.13 -3.43
CA PHE A 123 -35.53 -20.37 -4.66
C PHE A 123 -36.64 -20.66 -5.68
N GLU A 124 -37.08 -21.92 -5.78
CA GLU A 124 -38.21 -22.33 -6.63
C GLU A 124 -39.53 -21.70 -6.18
N MET A 125 -39.78 -21.61 -4.86
CA MET A 125 -40.99 -20.98 -4.29
C MET A 125 -41.10 -19.47 -4.55
N SER A 126 -40.02 -18.79 -4.92
CA SER A 126 -40.07 -17.35 -5.27
C SER A 126 -40.44 -17.10 -6.74
N GLY A 127 -40.54 -18.16 -7.53
CA GLY A 127 -40.84 -18.14 -8.97
C GLY A 127 -42.24 -18.66 -9.32
N GLY A 128 -43.29 -18.07 -8.76
CA GLY A 128 -44.54 -17.89 -9.53
C GLY A 128 -45.59 -19.00 -9.62
N GLU A 129 -45.66 -19.99 -8.72
CA GLU A 129 -46.81 -20.92 -8.70
C GLU A 129 -47.76 -20.68 -7.52
N LYS A 130 -49.06 -20.62 -7.85
CA LYS A 130 -50.17 -20.35 -6.92
C LYS A 130 -50.31 -21.50 -5.92
N PHE A 131 -50.37 -21.12 -4.65
CA PHE A 131 -50.53 -21.99 -3.49
C PHE A 131 -51.80 -22.87 -3.58
N ASN A 132 -51.63 -24.19 -3.66
CA ASN A 132 -52.64 -25.16 -3.24
C ASN A 132 -52.20 -25.78 -1.91
N ALA A 133 -52.91 -25.44 -0.82
CA ALA A 133 -52.62 -25.92 0.52
C ALA A 133 -52.90 -27.44 0.69
N GLU A 134 -53.58 -28.05 -0.26
CA GLU A 134 -54.01 -29.46 -0.23
C GLU A 134 -52.88 -30.43 -0.61
N GLU A 135 -51.98 -30.08 -1.54
CA GLU A 135 -50.84 -30.93 -1.95
C GLU A 135 -49.77 -31.07 -0.84
N ILE A 136 -49.67 -30.06 0.02
CA ILE A 136 -48.73 -30.07 1.16
C ILE A 136 -49.23 -31.01 2.25
N GLN A 137 -50.56 -31.15 2.44
CA GLN A 137 -51.10 -32.07 3.43
C GLN A 137 -50.97 -33.54 2.99
N GLN A 138 -51.13 -33.83 1.70
CA GLN A 138 -50.99 -35.19 1.18
C GLN A 138 -49.55 -35.71 1.26
N THR A 139 -48.58 -34.89 0.88
CA THR A 139 -47.15 -35.28 0.94
C THR A 139 -46.64 -35.42 2.38
N LEU A 140 -47.20 -34.69 3.34
CA LEU A 140 -46.89 -34.83 4.78
C LEU A 140 -47.55 -36.07 5.42
N ILE A 141 -48.62 -36.61 4.85
CA ILE A 141 -49.25 -37.84 5.33
C ILE A 141 -48.51 -39.06 4.79
N GLU A 142 -48.08 -39.05 3.52
CA GLU A 142 -47.31 -40.14 2.91
C GLU A 142 -45.95 -40.34 3.62
N ASP A 143 -45.22 -39.25 3.92
CA ASP A 143 -43.93 -39.34 4.64
C ASP A 143 -44.08 -39.83 6.10
N ALA A 144 -45.29 -39.79 6.69
CA ALA A 144 -45.54 -40.25 8.06
C ALA A 144 -45.94 -41.72 8.16
N PHE A 145 -46.36 -42.36 7.05
CA PHE A 145 -46.75 -43.78 7.03
C PHE A 145 -45.60 -44.72 6.68
N ASP A 146 -44.51 -44.22 6.09
CA ASP A 146 -43.35 -45.04 5.70
C ASP A 146 -42.35 -45.31 6.84
N GLU A 147 -42.42 -44.59 7.98
CA GLU A 147 -41.51 -44.80 9.12
C GLU A 147 -41.94 -45.92 10.11
N ASP A 148 -43.13 -46.53 9.95
CA ASP A 148 -43.67 -47.55 10.87
C ASP A 148 -43.52 -49.02 10.37
N GLN A 149 -42.74 -49.29 9.31
CA GLN A 149 -42.52 -50.64 8.76
C GLN A 149 -41.06 -51.15 8.71
N LEU A 150 -40.16 -50.67 9.57
CA LEU A 150 -38.82 -51.27 9.75
C LEU A 150 -38.41 -51.43 11.21
#